data_AF-A0A7K2XG18-F1
#
_entry.id   AF-A0A7K2XG18-F1
#
_cell.length_a   1.000
_cell.length_b   1.000
_cell.length_c   1.000
_cell.angle_alpha   90.00
_cell.angle_beta   90.00
_cell.angle_gamma   90.00
#
_symmetry.space_group_name_H-M   'P 1'
#
loop_
_entity.id
_entity.type
_entity.pdbx_description
1 polymer ?
#
loop_
_entity_poly.entity_id
_entity_poly.type
_entity_poly.pdbx_seq_one_letter_code
_entity_poly.pdbx_strand_id
1 'polypeptide(L)' 'LCLWCCLAWVATLLMFWSVTAHNVRTGVLPAPAGVRTFFGEFAFAPPLLHVGIIGMLVLTRWWDFWTS' A
#
# COMPACT_ATOMS: atom_id res chain seq x y z
N LEU A 1 13.82 -2.16 12.39
CA LEU A 1 12.95 -1.08 11.87
C LEU A 1 12.05 -0.64 13.01
N CYS A 2 12.16 0.58 13.50
CA CYS A 2 11.42 1.01 14.69
C CYS A 2 9.89 0.91 14.49
N LEU A 3 9.10 0.69 15.55
CA LEU A 3 7.62 0.66 15.46
C LEU A 3 7.10 1.90 14.72
N TRP A 4 7.64 3.08 15.03
CA TRP A 4 7.28 4.33 14.38
C TRP A 4 7.55 4.31 12.87
N CYS A 5 8.70 3.76 12.48
CA CYS A 5 9.11 3.62 11.09
C CYS A 5 8.11 2.72 10.33
N CYS A 6 7.71 1.59 10.94
CA CYS A 6 6.70 0.71 10.38
C CYS A 6 5.35 1.42 10.22
N LEU A 7 4.92 2.18 11.23
CA LEU A 7 3.66 2.95 11.19
C LEU A 7 3.68 4.02 10.09
N ALA A 8 4.78 4.75 9.95
CA ALA A 8 4.94 5.76 8.91
C ALA A 8 4.86 5.14 7.50
N TRP A 9 5.47 3.97 7.29
CA TRP A 9 5.38 3.25 6.02
C TRP A 9 3.95 2.77 5.72
N VAL A 10 3.25 2.21 6.71
CA VAL A 10 1.84 1.79 6.53
C VAL A 10 0.97 3.01 6.19
N ALA A 11 1.11 4.11 6.92
CA ALA A 11 0.33 5.32 6.69
C ALA A 11 0.56 5.90 5.29
N THR A 12 1.82 6.04 4.88
CA THR A 12 2.18 6.61 3.57
C THR A 12 1.72 5.72 2.42
N LEU A 13 1.86 4.40 2.53
CA LEU A 13 1.34 3.46 1.52
C LEU A 13 -0.17 3.53 1.39
N LEU A 14 -0.91 3.50 2.51
CA LEU A 14 -2.36 3.59 2.50
C LEU A 14 -2.82 4.92 1.90
N MET A 15 -2.18 6.02 2.26
CA MET A 15 -2.47 7.35 1.71
C MET A 15 -2.23 7.39 0.20
N PHE A 16 -1.10 6.85 -0.27
CA PHE A 16 -0.77 6.77 -1.69
C PHE A 16 -1.82 5.99 -2.48
N TRP A 17 -2.20 4.81 -2.02
CA TRP A 17 -3.20 3.98 -2.70
C TRP A 17 -4.60 4.58 -2.64
N SER A 18 -4.97 5.23 -1.53
CA SER A 18 -6.23 5.97 -1.39
C SER A 18 -6.32 7.10 -2.42
N VAL A 19 -5.28 7.93 -2.54
CA VAL A 19 -5.21 9.03 -3.51
C VAL A 19 -5.19 8.50 -4.94
N THR A 20 -4.46 7.42 -5.19
CA THR A 20 -4.41 6.78 -6.52
C THR A 20 -5.78 6.25 -6.93
N ALA A 21 -6.48 5.53 -6.04
CA ALA A 21 -7.82 5.02 -6.29
C ALA A 21 -8.82 6.16 -6.50
N HIS A 22 -8.71 7.24 -5.73
CA HIS A 22 -9.53 8.43 -5.91
C HIS A 22 -9.31 9.05 -7.31
N ASN A 23 -8.06 9.33 -7.69
CA ASN A 23 -7.72 9.92 -8.99
C ASN A 23 -8.13 9.06 -10.19
N VAL A 24 -8.01 7.73 -10.08
CA VAL A 24 -8.43 6.78 -11.12
C VAL A 24 -9.97 6.76 -11.26
N ARG A 25 -10.70 6.82 -10.15
CA ARG A 25 -12.17 6.83 -10.15
C ARG A 25 -12.75 8.15 -10.64
N THR A 26 -12.15 9.27 -10.25
CA THR A 26 -12.58 10.62 -10.67
C THR A 26 -12.13 10.97 -12.09
N GLY A 27 -11.29 10.15 -12.72
CA GLY A 27 -10.84 10.37 -14.10
C GLY A 27 -9.77 11.46 -14.25
N VAL A 28 -9.16 11.88 -13.13
CA VAL A 28 -8.04 12.85 -13.12
C VAL A 28 -6.81 12.24 -13.78
N LEU A 29 -6.62 10.92 -13.63
CA LEU A 29 -5.65 10.15 -14.41
C LEU A 29 -6.37 9.51 -15.61
N PRO A 30 -5.88 9.68 -16.86
CA PRO A 30 -6.40 8.98 -18.03
C PRO A 30 -6.05 7.50 -17.93
N ALA A 31 -6.81 6.78 -17.09
CA ALA A 31 -6.62 5.37 -16.83
C ALA A 31 -7.42 4.55 -17.85
N PRO A 32 -6.79 3.53 -18.48
CA PRO A 32 -7.49 2.58 -19.33
C PRO A 32 -8.68 1.94 -18.59
N ALA A 33 -9.75 1.59 -19.31
CA ALA A 33 -10.96 1.02 -18.72
C ALA A 33 -10.66 -0.18 -17.79
N GLY A 34 -9.70 -1.04 -18.16
CA GLY A 34 -9.27 -2.16 -17.32
C GLY A 34 -8.68 -1.75 -15.97
N VAL A 35 -7.94 -0.64 -15.91
CA VAL A 35 -7.37 -0.12 -14.65
C VAL A 35 -8.48 0.47 -13.78
N ARG A 36 -9.46 1.17 -14.37
CA ARG A 36 -10.63 1.68 -13.64
C ARG A 36 -11.48 0.55 -13.06
N THR A 37 -11.72 -0.52 -13.82
CA THR A 37 -12.41 -1.72 -13.35
C THR A 37 -11.62 -2.40 -12.23
N PHE A 38 -10.30 -2.53 -12.39
CA PHE A 38 -9.43 -3.12 -11.37
C PHE A 38 -9.46 -2.35 -10.05
N PHE A 39 -9.39 -1.02 -10.07
CA PHE A 39 -9.56 -0.20 -8.86
C PHE A 39 -11.02 -0.11 -8.38
N GLY A 40 -11.98 -0.50 -9.19
CA GLY A 40 -13.39 -0.65 -8.82
C GLY A 40 -13.62 -1.92 -8.00
N GLU A 41 -13.20 -3.07 -8.52
CA GLU A 41 -13.37 -4.40 -7.89
C GLU A 41 -12.33 -4.70 -6.81
N PHE A 42 -11.08 -4.28 -7.00
CA PHE A 42 -9.93 -4.66 -6.18
C PHE A 42 -9.22 -3.47 -5.53
N ALA A 43 -9.96 -2.43 -5.14
CA ALA A 43 -9.40 -1.20 -4.56
C ALA A 43 -8.41 -1.44 -3.40
N PHE A 44 -8.65 -2.50 -2.61
CA PHE A 44 -7.83 -2.86 -1.44
C PHE A 44 -6.72 -3.87 -1.75
N ALA A 45 -6.76 -4.57 -2.88
CA ALA A 45 -5.74 -5.57 -3.21
C ALA A 45 -4.33 -4.97 -3.33
N PRO A 46 -4.09 -3.88 -4.07
CA PRO A 46 -2.77 -3.29 -4.15
C PRO A 46 -2.20 -2.76 -2.82
N PRO A 47 -2.95 -2.02 -1.97
CA PRO A 47 -2.45 -1.60 -0.67
C PRO A 47 -2.18 -2.79 0.26
N LEU A 48 -3.04 -3.81 0.28
CA LEU A 48 -2.82 -5.01 1.11
C LEU A 48 -1.59 -5.79 0.65
N LEU A 49 -1.39 -5.98 -0.65
CA LEU A 49 -0.19 -6.63 -1.19
C LEU A 49 1.08 -5.85 -0.85
N HIS A 50 1.08 -4.53 -1.01
CA HIS A 50 2.24 -3.71 -0.67
C HIS A 50 2.56 -3.76 0.82
N VAL A 51 1.56 -3.57 1.68
CA VAL A 51 1.75 -3.67 3.13
C VAL A 51 2.22 -5.07 3.52
N GLY A 52 1.68 -6.13 2.90
CA GLY A 52 2.08 -7.51 3.12
C GLY A 52 3.53 -7.79 2.74
N ILE A 53 3.98 -7.32 1.57
CA ILE A 53 5.38 -7.47 1.13
C ILE A 53 6.32 -6.76 2.09
N ILE A 54 6.00 -5.52 2.48
CA ILE A 54 6.85 -4.77 3.42
C ILE A 54 6.83 -5.42 4.79
N GLY A 55 5.67 -5.84 5.29
CA GLY A 55 5.56 -6.60 6.53
C GLY A 55 6.42 -7.86 6.50
N MET A 56 6.35 -8.64 5.41
CA MET A 56 7.17 -9.84 5.21
C MET A 56 8.67 -9.52 5.19
N LEU A 57 9.07 -8.43 4.54
CA LEU A 57 10.46 -7.96 4.55
C LEU A 57 10.91 -7.59 5.97
N VAL A 58 10.09 -6.87 6.73
CA VAL A 58 10.39 -6.53 8.13
C VAL A 58 10.54 -7.79 8.98
N LEU A 59 9.65 -8.76 8.83
CA LEU A 59 9.68 -10.04 9.56
C LEU A 59 10.89 -10.92 9.20
N THR A 60 11.34 -10.92 7.94
CA THR A 60 12.41 -11.81 7.48
C THR A 60 13.81 -11.22 7.60
N ARG A 61 13.94 -9.89 7.55
CA ARG A 61 15.24 -9.20 7.52
C ARG A 61 15.52 -8.32 8.74
N TRP A 62 14.49 -7.86 9.47
CA TRP A 62 14.64 -6.85 10.52
C TRP A 62 13.93 -7.22 11.82
N TRP A 63 13.59 -8.50 12.02
CA TRP A 63 12.96 -9.01 13.23
C TRP A 63 13.83 -8.79 14.48
N ASP A 64 15.15 -8.86 14.33
CA ASP A 64 16.09 -8.69 15.43
C ASP A 64 15.97 -7.31 16.13
N PHE A 65 15.58 -6.26 15.40
CA PHE A 65 15.36 -4.91 15.97
C PHE A 65 14.14 -4.79 16.90
N TRP A 66 13.23 -5.76 16.89
CA TRP A 66 12.06 -5.78 17.76
C TRP A 66 12.27 -6.62 19.02
N THR A 67 13.29 -7.47 19.01
CA THR A 67 13.59 -8.41 20.09
C THR A 67 14.84 -8.04 20.89
N SER A 68 15.65 -7.08 20.41
CA SER A 68 16.82 -6.51 21.10
C SER A 68 16.50 -5.25 21.89
#